data_AF-A0A821QPR4-F1
#
_entry.id   AF-A0A821QPR4-F1
#
_cell.length_a   1.000
_cell.length_b   1.000
_cell.length_c   1.000
_cell.angle_alpha   90.00
_cell.angle_beta   90.00
_cell.angle_gamma   90.00
#
_symmetry.space_group_name_H-M   'P 1'
#
loop_
_entity.id
_entity.type
_entity.pdbx_description
1 polymer ?
#
loop_
_entity_poly.entity_id
_entity_poly.type
_entity_poly.pdbx_seq_one_letter_code
_entity_poly.pdbx_strand_id
1 'polypeptide(L)'
;ICKRCHCQWDTHMHVTYEFKKQLTYLEVDDKQSSISSKRILERIDERICHLQQEEEIIRHICAKLTLFLRVNSINPTNEDIIEYINHFIQEEKEKQNAGDNNEQIIIGLQNLIKDYQDEINLLKFNLDNQANTNDAPTIEEIFFFKCQLFELPITGKYIKAQVESLNLNQMNMIEQREQYVDLPSDAKFSETMKALEEVLA
;
A
#
# COMPACT_ATOMS: atom_id res chain seq x y z
N ILE A 1 -14.09 12.22 -15.81
CA ILE A 1 -14.84 11.21 -16.59
C ILE A 1 -13.87 10.57 -17.58
N CYS A 2 -13.76 9.24 -17.57
CA CYS A 2 -12.81 8.49 -18.41
C CYS A 2 -13.19 8.54 -19.90
N LYS A 3 -12.23 8.78 -20.79
CA LYS A 3 -12.47 8.91 -22.25
C LYS A 3 -12.77 7.59 -22.96
N ARG A 4 -12.51 6.43 -22.32
CA ARG A 4 -12.73 5.10 -22.91
C ARG A 4 -14.11 4.54 -22.58
N CYS A 5 -14.56 4.69 -21.33
CA CYS A 5 -15.81 4.09 -20.85
C CYS A 5 -16.73 5.06 -20.09
N HIS A 6 -16.41 6.36 -20.07
CA HIS A 6 -17.31 7.44 -19.66
C HIS A 6 -17.87 7.38 -18.23
N CYS A 7 -17.32 6.54 -17.35
CA CYS A 7 -17.58 6.61 -15.91
C CYS A 7 -16.77 7.73 -15.22
N GLN A 8 -17.16 8.06 -13.99
CA GLN A 8 -16.41 9.00 -13.15
C GLN A 8 -15.00 8.45 -12.88
N TRP A 9 -14.02 9.34 -12.70
CA TRP A 9 -12.62 8.92 -12.51
C TRP A 9 -12.45 8.09 -11.23
N ASP A 10 -13.30 8.33 -10.25
CA ASP A 10 -13.39 7.62 -8.97
C ASP A 10 -13.74 6.14 -9.20
N THR A 11 -14.48 5.82 -10.27
CA THR A 11 -14.79 4.45 -10.70
C THR A 11 -13.61 3.76 -11.41
N HIS A 12 -12.54 4.48 -11.72
CA HIS A 12 -11.31 3.97 -12.33
C HIS A 12 -10.14 3.90 -11.38
N MET A 13 -10.30 4.38 -10.15
CA MET A 13 -9.29 4.28 -9.11
C MET A 13 -9.24 2.83 -8.61
N HIS A 14 -8.88 1.93 -9.51
CA HIS A 14 -8.56 0.55 -9.21
C HIS A 14 -7.08 0.45 -8.98
N VAL A 15 -6.69 -0.37 -8.01
CA VAL A 15 -5.34 -0.89 -7.80
C VAL A 15 -4.63 -1.09 -9.15
N THR A 16 -3.73 -0.17 -9.52
CA THR A 16 -3.02 -0.18 -10.82
C THR A 16 -1.74 -1.00 -10.79
N TYR A 17 -1.54 -1.81 -9.74
CA TYR A 17 -0.37 -2.65 -9.60
C TYR A 17 -0.74 -4.13 -9.80
N GLU A 18 0.04 -4.80 -10.64
CA GLU A 18 -0.05 -6.23 -10.88
C GLU A 18 1.03 -6.93 -10.04
N PHE A 19 0.65 -7.83 -9.13
CA PHE A 19 1.62 -8.65 -8.42
C PHE A 19 2.14 -9.75 -9.31
N LYS A 20 3.44 -9.71 -9.59
CA LYS A 20 4.13 -10.84 -10.16
C LYS A 20 4.63 -11.73 -9.03
N LYS A 21 4.16 -12.98 -9.00
CA LYS A 21 4.77 -14.03 -8.17
C LYS A 21 6.25 -14.12 -8.54
N GLN A 22 7.12 -13.71 -7.62
CA GLN A 22 8.56 -13.78 -7.83
C GLN A 22 9.07 -15.12 -7.29
N LEU A 23 9.33 -16.06 -8.20
CA LEU A 23 10.07 -17.27 -7.89
C LEU A 23 11.50 -16.88 -7.53
N THR A 24 11.87 -17.06 -6.26
CA THR A 24 13.25 -16.90 -5.81
C THR A 24 13.92 -18.26 -5.82
N TYR A 25 14.92 -18.43 -6.69
CA TYR A 25 15.73 -19.63 -6.72
C TYR A 25 16.82 -19.50 -5.65
N LEU A 26 16.89 -20.48 -4.74
CA LEU A 26 18.04 -20.62 -3.85
C LEU A 26 19.14 -21.32 -4.65
N GLU A 27 20.24 -20.62 -4.93
CA GLU A 27 21.40 -21.24 -5.54
C GLU A 27 21.99 -22.29 -4.59
N VAL A 28 21.87 -23.55 -5.01
CA VAL A 28 22.56 -24.67 -4.37
C VAL A 28 23.83 -24.88 -5.17
N ASP A 29 24.99 -24.54 -4.59
CA ASP A 29 26.28 -24.76 -5.24
C ASP A 29 26.56 -26.27 -5.33
N ASP A 30 26.29 -26.83 -6.50
CA ASP A 30 26.34 -28.27 -6.80
C ASP A 30 27.77 -28.83 -6.78
N LYS A 31 28.79 -27.97 -6.60
CA LYS A 31 30.20 -28.37 -6.47
C LYS A 31 30.54 -29.03 -5.14
N GLN A 32 29.61 -29.06 -4.19
CA GLN A 32 29.70 -29.86 -2.97
C GLN A 32 28.52 -30.83 -2.95
N SER A 33 28.74 -32.03 -3.50
CA SER A 33 27.81 -33.17 -3.57
C SER A 33 27.39 -33.75 -2.20
N SER A 34 27.41 -32.93 -1.15
CA SER A 34 27.16 -33.25 0.24
C SER A 34 26.47 -32.11 1.00
N ILE A 35 25.82 -31.16 0.31
CA ILE A 35 24.77 -30.35 0.94
C ILE A 35 23.57 -31.27 1.16
N SER A 36 23.54 -31.93 2.32
CA SER A 36 22.41 -32.72 2.79
C SER A 36 21.11 -31.94 2.60
N SER A 37 20.05 -32.58 2.11
CA SER A 37 18.69 -32.01 2.03
C SER A 37 18.27 -31.30 3.32
N LYS A 38 18.83 -31.71 4.47
CA LYS A 38 18.67 -31.06 5.76
C LYS A 38 19.12 -29.60 5.79
N ARG A 39 20.27 -29.25 5.19
CA ARG A 39 20.77 -27.86 5.11
C ARG A 39 19.90 -26.97 4.21
N ILE A 40 19.26 -27.55 3.19
CA ILE A 40 18.34 -26.83 2.33
C ILE A 40 17.04 -26.54 3.08
N LEU A 41 16.51 -27.52 3.82
CA LEU A 41 15.35 -27.34 4.69
C LEU A 41 15.62 -26.29 5.77
N GLU A 42 16.78 -26.35 6.43
CA GLU A 42 17.19 -25.34 7.43
C GLU A 42 17.18 -23.92 6.84
N ARG A 43 17.69 -23.71 5.62
CA ARG A 43 17.64 -22.41 4.94
C ARG A 43 16.23 -21.95 4.58
N ILE A 44 15.34 -22.90 4.23
CA ILE A 44 13.94 -22.59 3.96
C ILE A 44 13.24 -22.18 5.24
N ASP A 45 13.47 -22.89 6.34
CA ASP A 45 12.90 -22.58 7.66
C ASP A 45 13.40 -21.23 8.18
N GLU A 46 14.70 -20.93 8.04
CA GLU A 46 15.27 -19.61 8.33
C GLU A 46 14.59 -18.51 7.50
N ARG A 47 14.38 -18.77 6.21
CA ARG A 47 13.72 -17.81 5.32
C ARG A 47 12.27 -17.57 5.71
N ILE A 48 11.53 -18.61 6.07
CA ILE A 48 10.15 -18.51 6.57
C ILE A 48 10.13 -17.67 7.86
N CYS A 49 11.03 -17.95 8.79
CA CYS A 49 11.13 -17.21 10.04
C CYS A 49 11.39 -15.72 9.81
N HIS A 50 12.33 -15.37 8.92
CA HIS A 50 12.59 -13.97 8.59
C HIS A 50 11.41 -13.28 7.92
N LEU A 51 10.66 -13.98 7.05
CA LEU A 51 9.46 -13.43 6.42
C LEU A 51 8.35 -13.17 7.45
N GLN A 52 8.15 -14.08 8.40
CA GLN A 52 7.19 -13.91 9.49
C GLN A 52 7.56 -12.72 10.39
N GLN A 53 8.84 -12.54 10.69
CA GLN A 53 9.32 -11.38 11.45
C GLN A 53 9.05 -10.06 10.72
N GLU A 54 9.29 -10.00 9.41
CA GLU A 54 8.97 -8.79 8.64
C GLU A 54 7.47 -8.55 8.56
N GLU A 55 6.65 -9.59 8.40
CA GLU A 55 5.19 -9.49 8.41
C GLU A 55 4.68 -8.88 9.72
N GLU A 56 5.20 -9.32 10.87
CA GLU A 56 4.85 -8.75 12.17
C GLU A 56 5.20 -7.26 12.27
N ILE A 57 6.39 -6.86 11.80
CA ILE A 57 6.81 -5.44 11.79
C ILE A 57 5.90 -4.61 10.89
N ILE A 58 5.62 -5.10 9.68
CA ILE A 58 4.74 -4.42 8.72
C ILE A 58 3.35 -4.26 9.31
N ARG A 59 2.79 -5.33 9.88
CA ARG A 59 1.46 -5.32 10.49
C ARG A 59 1.38 -4.30 11.64
N HIS A 60 2.38 -4.27 12.50
CA HIS A 60 2.46 -3.31 13.60
C HIS A 60 2.48 -1.86 13.11
N ILE A 61 3.33 -1.57 12.12
CA ILE A 61 3.43 -0.24 11.51
C ILE A 61 2.11 0.16 10.84
N CYS A 62 1.47 -0.76 10.11
CA CYS A 62 0.16 -0.56 9.51
C CYS A 62 -0.90 -0.21 10.56
N ALA A 63 -0.93 -0.90 11.70
CA ALA A 63 -1.87 -0.60 12.78
C ALA A 63 -1.63 0.80 13.39
N LYS A 64 -0.37 1.20 13.55
CA LYS A 64 0.02 2.56 14.00
C LYS A 64 -0.36 3.64 12.98
N LEU A 65 -0.13 3.41 11.69
CA LEU A 65 -0.55 4.30 10.60
C LEU A 65 -2.08 4.48 10.60
N THR A 66 -2.83 3.38 10.67
CA THR A 66 -4.29 3.41 10.75
C THR A 66 -4.77 4.21 11.95
N LEU A 67 -4.09 4.09 13.08
CA LEU A 67 -4.43 4.85 14.27
C LEU A 67 -4.14 6.35 14.10
N PHE A 68 -2.98 6.72 13.57
CA PHE A 68 -2.64 8.10 13.23
C PHE A 68 -3.67 8.71 12.28
N LEU A 69 -4.01 7.98 11.21
CA LEU A 69 -5.03 8.41 10.25
C LEU A 69 -6.37 8.56 10.94
N ARG A 70 -6.78 7.64 11.81
CA ARG A 70 -8.06 7.74 12.53
C ARG A 70 -8.17 8.99 13.41
N VAL A 71 -7.09 9.36 14.10
CA VAL A 71 -7.07 10.55 14.97
C VAL A 71 -7.07 11.85 14.15
N ASN A 72 -6.45 11.84 12.97
CA ASN A 72 -6.25 13.04 12.15
C ASN A 72 -7.17 13.15 10.92
N SER A 73 -7.90 12.10 10.57
CA SER A 73 -8.81 12.04 9.42
C SER A 73 -10.21 12.48 9.81
N ILE A 74 -10.87 13.18 8.89
CA ILE A 74 -12.29 13.53 9.01
C ILE A 74 -13.17 12.25 8.96
N ASN A 75 -12.70 11.18 8.28
CA ASN A 75 -13.37 9.88 8.25
C ASN A 75 -12.65 8.87 9.19
N PRO A 76 -13.29 8.40 10.27
CA PRO A 76 -12.66 7.64 11.36
C PRO A 76 -12.40 6.15 11.08
N THR A 77 -12.76 5.64 9.90
CA THR A 77 -12.57 4.23 9.52
C THR A 77 -11.90 4.15 8.15
N ASN A 78 -10.57 4.28 8.13
CA ASN A 78 -9.79 3.78 7.01
C ASN A 78 -9.55 2.28 7.28
N GLU A 79 -10.36 1.43 6.65
CA GLU A 79 -10.23 -0.03 6.67
C GLU A 79 -9.62 -0.56 5.36
N ASP A 80 -8.93 0.30 4.60
CA ASP A 80 -8.42 0.01 3.25
C ASP A 80 -7.54 -1.25 3.26
N ILE A 81 -6.81 -1.51 4.35
CA ILE A 81 -5.99 -2.72 4.52
C ILE A 81 -6.84 -4.00 4.60
N ILE A 82 -7.98 -3.97 5.29
CA ILE A 82 -8.88 -5.12 5.38
C ILE A 82 -9.56 -5.36 4.04
N GLU A 83 -10.03 -4.30 3.39
CA GLU A 83 -10.60 -4.39 2.03
C GLU A 83 -9.58 -4.99 1.06
N TYR A 84 -8.33 -4.56 1.17
CA TYR A 84 -7.25 -5.06 0.34
C TYR A 84 -6.91 -6.53 0.58
N ILE A 85 -6.89 -7.01 1.83
CA ILE A 85 -6.70 -8.45 2.11
C ILE A 85 -7.92 -9.26 1.63
N ASN A 86 -9.13 -8.72 1.78
CA ASN A 86 -10.35 -9.35 1.27
C ASN A 86 -10.33 -9.53 -0.25
N HIS A 87 -9.77 -8.56 -0.98
CA HIS A 87 -9.54 -8.69 -2.42
C HIS A 87 -8.69 -9.92 -2.76
N PHE A 88 -7.59 -10.16 -2.05
CA PHE A 88 -6.78 -11.36 -2.26
C PHE A 88 -7.50 -12.65 -1.89
N ILE A 89 -8.28 -12.65 -0.80
CA ILE A 89 -9.10 -13.81 -0.44
C ILE A 89 -10.07 -14.15 -1.58
N GLN A 90 -10.66 -13.14 -2.21
CA GLN A 90 -11.56 -13.32 -3.33
C GLN A 90 -10.84 -13.92 -4.55
N GLU A 91 -9.67 -13.39 -4.93
CA GLU A 91 -8.86 -13.97 -6.01
C GLU A 91 -8.47 -15.43 -5.75
N GLU A 92 -8.09 -15.77 -4.52
CA GLU A 92 -7.74 -17.14 -4.15
C GLU A 92 -8.97 -18.06 -4.17
N LYS A 93 -10.15 -17.60 -3.73
CA LYS A 93 -11.39 -18.37 -3.87
C LYS A 93 -11.75 -18.64 -5.34
N GLU A 94 -11.52 -17.69 -6.22
CA GLU A 94 -11.74 -17.87 -7.66
C GLU A 94 -10.81 -18.93 -8.25
N LYS A 95 -9.54 -18.96 -7.84
CA LYS A 95 -8.59 -20.03 -8.20
C LYS A 95 -9.02 -21.37 -7.63
N GLN A 96 -9.50 -21.42 -6.39
CA GLN A 96 -10.02 -22.63 -5.75
C GLN A 96 -11.19 -23.23 -6.54
N ASN A 97 -12.13 -22.38 -6.98
CA ASN A 97 -13.25 -22.78 -7.82
C ASN A 97 -12.81 -23.31 -9.19
N ALA A 98 -11.65 -22.85 -9.70
CA ALA A 98 -11.02 -23.36 -10.90
C ALA A 98 -10.19 -24.64 -10.69
N GLY A 99 -10.09 -25.14 -9.45
CA GLY A 99 -9.46 -26.41 -9.10
C GLY A 99 -8.10 -26.31 -8.39
N ASP A 100 -7.63 -25.11 -8.01
CA ASP A 100 -6.42 -24.96 -7.20
C ASP A 100 -6.63 -25.46 -5.75
N ASN A 101 -5.59 -26.06 -5.18
CA ASN A 101 -5.58 -26.48 -3.77
C ASN A 101 -4.85 -25.44 -2.90
N ASN A 102 -5.54 -24.34 -2.59
CA ASN A 102 -5.01 -23.17 -1.89
C ASN A 102 -5.75 -22.85 -0.56
N GLU A 103 -6.45 -23.82 0.03
CA GLU A 103 -7.24 -23.63 1.25
C GLU A 103 -6.40 -23.04 2.42
N GLN A 104 -5.16 -23.50 2.58
CA GLN A 104 -4.26 -22.99 3.62
C GLN A 104 -3.88 -21.52 3.43
N ILE A 105 -3.81 -21.05 2.17
CA ILE A 105 -3.53 -19.63 1.87
C ILE A 105 -4.72 -18.78 2.30
N ILE A 106 -5.94 -19.22 1.99
CA ILE A 106 -7.17 -18.53 2.38
C ILE A 106 -7.28 -18.44 3.90
N ILE A 107 -7.00 -19.53 4.62
CA ILE A 107 -6.98 -19.55 6.09
C ILE A 107 -5.92 -18.58 6.63
N GLY A 108 -4.72 -18.57 6.05
CA GLY A 108 -3.66 -17.64 6.43
C GLY A 108 -4.08 -16.17 6.27
N LEU A 109 -4.70 -15.81 5.15
CA LEU A 109 -5.21 -14.45 4.90
C LEU A 109 -6.33 -14.06 5.88
N GLN A 110 -7.21 -15.00 6.24
CA GLN A 110 -8.25 -14.76 7.25
C GLN A 110 -7.66 -14.53 8.65
N ASN A 111 -6.64 -15.31 9.01
CA ASN A 111 -5.92 -15.11 10.28
C ASN A 111 -5.21 -13.75 10.29
N LEU A 112 -4.60 -13.34 9.17
CA LEU A 112 -3.96 -12.02 9.06
C LEU A 112 -4.95 -10.87 9.29
N ILE A 113 -6.17 -10.95 8.74
CA ILE A 113 -7.23 -9.95 9.01
C ILE A 113 -7.53 -9.90 10.51
N LYS A 114 -7.71 -11.07 11.13
CA LYS A 114 -8.02 -11.17 12.55
C LYS A 114 -6.91 -10.56 13.42
N ASP A 115 -5.66 -10.95 13.19
CA ASP A 115 -4.51 -10.47 13.95
C ASP A 115 -4.34 -8.95 13.83
N TYR A 116 -4.56 -8.42 12.61
CA TYR A 116 -4.55 -6.97 12.36
C TYR A 116 -5.68 -6.23 13.11
N GLN A 117 -6.90 -6.77 13.09
CA GLN A 117 -8.04 -6.20 13.82
C GLN A 117 -7.82 -6.23 15.33
N ASP A 118 -7.31 -7.34 15.87
CA ASP A 118 -7.00 -7.49 17.29
C ASP A 118 -5.94 -6.47 17.73
N GLU A 119 -4.91 -6.24 16.90
CA GLU A 119 -3.89 -5.23 17.16
C GLU A 119 -4.44 -3.80 17.15
N ILE A 120 -5.26 -3.46 16.17
CA ILE A 120 -5.95 -2.17 16.15
C ILE A 120 -6.81 -2.00 17.41
N ASN A 121 -7.57 -3.02 17.78
CA ASN A 121 -8.47 -2.94 18.94
C ASN A 121 -7.70 -2.76 20.25
N LEU A 122 -6.55 -3.44 20.39
CA LEU A 122 -5.64 -3.24 21.52
C LEU A 122 -5.11 -1.80 21.57
N LEU A 123 -4.65 -1.28 20.44
CA LEU A 123 -4.15 0.10 20.34
C LEU A 123 -5.24 1.14 20.63
N LYS A 124 -6.46 0.91 20.14
CA LYS A 124 -7.63 1.76 20.44
C LYS A 124 -7.97 1.73 21.94
N PHE A 125 -8.04 0.55 22.53
CA PHE A 125 -8.32 0.38 23.95
C PHE A 125 -7.30 1.14 24.81
N ASN A 126 -6.02 1.10 24.47
CA ASN A 126 -4.99 1.84 25.20
C ASN A 126 -5.20 3.37 25.13
N LEU A 127 -5.61 3.89 23.98
CA LEU A 127 -5.92 5.32 23.82
C LEU A 127 -7.18 5.77 24.56
N ASP A 128 -8.23 4.94 24.60
CA ASP A 128 -9.49 5.31 25.24
C ASP A 128 -9.39 5.25 26.78
N ASN A 129 -8.54 4.35 27.32
CA ASN A 129 -8.38 4.18 28.78
C ASN A 129 -7.29 5.05 29.39
N GLN A 130 -6.32 5.51 28.61
CA GLN A 130 -5.39 6.54 29.05
C GLN A 130 -5.91 7.89 28.58
N ALA A 131 -6.29 8.79 29.49
CA ALA A 131 -6.76 10.15 29.19
C ALA A 131 -5.69 11.07 28.55
N ASN A 132 -4.69 10.50 27.86
CA ASN A 132 -3.62 11.18 27.16
C ASN A 132 -3.68 10.81 25.68
N THR A 133 -4.04 11.78 24.84
CA THR A 133 -3.92 11.74 23.38
C THR A 133 -2.47 11.64 22.87
N ASN A 134 -1.51 11.40 23.76
CA ASN A 134 -0.06 11.37 23.48
C ASN A 134 0.43 10.01 22.95
N ASP A 135 -0.41 8.97 22.96
CA ASP A 135 -0.06 7.62 22.47
C ASP A 135 -0.38 7.41 20.97
N ALA A 136 -1.07 8.37 20.34
CA ALA A 136 -1.26 8.36 18.90
C ALA A 136 0.06 8.75 18.24
N PRO A 137 0.50 8.04 17.17
CA PRO A 137 1.76 8.37 16.53
C PRO A 137 1.78 9.81 16.04
N THR A 138 2.88 10.49 16.23
CA THR A 138 3.16 11.82 15.68
C THR A 138 3.52 11.71 14.20
N ILE A 139 3.48 12.83 13.48
CA ILE A 139 3.86 12.83 12.06
C ILE A 139 5.34 12.46 11.87
N GLU A 140 6.21 12.83 12.82
CA GLU A 140 7.62 12.45 12.83
C GLU A 140 7.79 10.93 12.95
N GLU A 141 7.03 10.29 13.84
CA GLU A 141 7.03 8.82 14.00
C GLU A 141 6.52 8.12 12.74
N ILE A 142 5.56 8.71 12.02
CA ILE A 142 5.06 8.17 10.75
C ILE A 142 6.15 8.18 9.68
N PHE A 143 6.95 9.25 9.60
CA PHE A 143 8.12 9.28 8.71
C PHE A 143 9.20 8.30 9.14
N PHE A 144 9.39 8.11 10.45
CA PHE A 144 10.28 7.09 10.97
C PHE A 144 9.84 5.68 10.55
N PHE A 145 8.55 5.35 10.73
CA PHE A 145 8.00 4.06 10.30
C PHE A 145 8.15 3.82 8.79
N LYS A 146 7.96 4.87 7.97
CA LYS A 146 8.23 4.78 6.53
C LYS A 146 9.69 4.40 6.24
N CYS A 147 10.65 5.01 6.95
CA CYS A 147 12.06 4.65 6.80
C CYS A 147 12.32 3.21 7.25
N GLN A 148 11.75 2.81 8.38
CA GLN A 148 11.84 1.44 8.89
C GLN A 148 11.32 0.40 7.89
N LEU A 149 10.20 0.67 7.22
CA LEU A 149 9.67 -0.19 6.15
C LEU A 149 10.64 -0.33 4.97
N PHE A 150 11.36 0.73 4.60
CA PHE A 150 12.33 0.69 3.50
C PHE A 150 13.62 -0.06 3.86
N GLU A 151 13.95 -0.14 5.15
CA GLU A 151 15.13 -0.82 5.67
C GLU A 151 14.92 -2.32 5.91
N LEU A 152 13.69 -2.83 5.71
CA LEU A 152 13.40 -4.25 5.85
C LEU A 152 14.28 -5.11 4.91
N PRO A 153 15.03 -6.09 5.43
CA PRO A 153 16.01 -6.87 4.66
C PRO A 153 15.48 -7.55 3.39
N ILE A 154 14.25 -8.06 3.43
CA ILE A 154 13.64 -8.83 2.36
C ILE A 154 12.68 -7.97 1.56
N THR A 155 11.70 -7.37 2.23
CA THR A 155 10.57 -6.68 1.61
C THR A 155 10.83 -5.20 1.33
N GLY A 156 11.74 -4.56 2.07
CA GLY A 156 11.86 -3.10 2.09
C GLY A 156 12.22 -2.49 0.75
N LYS A 157 13.08 -3.15 -0.03
CA LYS A 157 13.41 -2.73 -1.41
C LYS A 157 12.19 -2.70 -2.34
N TYR A 158 11.25 -3.64 -2.18
CA TYR A 158 10.04 -3.71 -3.00
C TYR A 158 9.04 -2.63 -2.57
N ILE A 159 8.88 -2.43 -1.26
CA ILE A 159 8.04 -1.38 -0.70
C ILE A 159 8.52 -0.01 -1.19
N LYS A 160 9.84 0.24 -1.13
CA LYS A 160 10.45 1.48 -1.63
C LYS A 160 10.19 1.70 -3.12
N ALA A 161 10.44 0.68 -3.95
CA ALA A 161 10.21 0.76 -5.38
C ALA A 161 8.73 1.04 -5.72
N GLN A 162 7.78 0.41 -5.00
CA GLN A 162 6.36 0.67 -5.18
C GLN A 162 6.01 2.13 -4.84
N VAL A 163 6.47 2.64 -3.69
CA VAL A 163 6.22 4.04 -3.29
C VAL A 163 6.82 5.02 -4.31
N GLU A 164 8.03 4.78 -4.78
CA GLU A 164 8.68 5.62 -5.80
C GLU A 164 7.88 5.63 -7.11
N SER A 165 7.41 4.46 -7.57
CA SER A 165 6.58 4.37 -8.79
C SER A 165 5.23 5.07 -8.65
N LEU A 166 4.59 5.00 -7.47
CA LEU A 166 3.35 5.72 -7.20
C LEU A 166 3.55 7.23 -7.24
N ASN A 167 4.64 7.74 -6.66
CA ASN A 167 4.97 9.17 -6.69
C ASN A 167 5.21 9.65 -8.12
N LEU A 168 5.97 8.90 -8.92
CA LEU A 168 6.21 9.22 -10.33
C LEU A 168 4.91 9.27 -11.14
N ASN A 169 4.03 8.30 -10.93
CA ASN A 169 2.72 8.26 -11.58
C ASN A 169 1.84 9.47 -11.20
N GLN A 170 1.86 9.87 -9.92
CA GLN A 170 1.14 11.07 -9.47
C GLN A 170 1.71 12.35 -10.10
N MET A 171 3.03 12.50 -10.17
CA MET A 171 3.65 13.66 -10.82
C MET A 171 3.29 13.74 -12.30
N ASN A 172 3.38 12.62 -13.03
CA ASN A 172 2.98 12.55 -14.44
C ASN A 172 1.48 12.87 -14.65
N MET A 173 0.61 12.50 -13.71
CA MET A 173 -0.82 12.83 -13.76
C MET A 173 -1.10 14.31 -13.49
N ILE A 174 -0.27 14.98 -12.67
CA ILE A 174 -0.35 16.43 -12.42
C ILE A 174 0.12 17.20 -13.66
N GLU A 175 1.24 16.81 -14.28
CA GLU A 175 1.73 17.44 -15.51
C GLU A 175 0.72 17.34 -16.66
N GLN A 176 -0.04 16.25 -16.76
CA GLN A 176 -1.12 16.10 -17.75
C GLN A 176 -2.37 16.96 -17.45
N ARG A 177 -2.52 17.49 -16.22
CA ARG A 177 -3.64 18.37 -15.84
C ARG A 177 -3.34 19.85 -16.14
N GLU A 178 -2.09 20.26 -16.25
CA GLU A 178 -1.71 21.61 -16.65
C GLU A 178 -1.66 21.72 -18.18
N GLN A 179 -2.84 21.83 -18.82
CA GLN A 179 -2.91 22.36 -20.19
C GLN A 179 -2.87 23.88 -20.13
N TYR A 180 -1.77 24.47 -20.59
CA TYR A 180 -1.79 25.88 -20.99
C TYR A 180 -2.76 26.04 -22.14
N VAL A 181 -3.89 26.69 -21.87
CA VAL A 181 -4.85 27.07 -22.91
C VAL A 181 -4.37 28.40 -23.47
N ASP A 182 -3.83 28.38 -24.69
CA ASP A 182 -3.64 29.62 -25.43
C ASP A 182 -5.03 30.23 -25.68
N LEU A 183 -5.25 31.41 -25.09
CA LEU A 183 -6.50 32.14 -25.27
C LEU A 183 -6.72 32.39 -26.77
N PRO A 184 -7.93 32.10 -27.31
CA PRO A 184 -8.23 32.38 -28.70
C PRO A 184 -7.94 33.85 -29.03
N SER A 185 -7.39 34.13 -30.21
CA SER A 185 -7.03 35.49 -30.66
C SER A 185 -8.18 36.50 -30.52
N ASP A 186 -9.41 36.00 -30.64
CA ASP A 186 -10.65 36.78 -30.58
C ASP A 186 -11.12 37.06 -29.14
N ALA A 187 -10.59 36.35 -28.14
CA ALA A 187 -10.91 36.57 -26.73
C ALA A 187 -10.36 37.89 -26.18
N LYS A 188 -9.37 38.51 -26.88
CA LYS A 188 -8.82 39.84 -26.56
C LYS A 188 -9.82 40.99 -26.72
N PHE A 189 -10.97 40.74 -27.36
CA PHE A 189 -11.99 41.77 -27.61
C PHE A 189 -13.21 41.68 -26.69
N SER A 190 -13.25 40.67 -25.82
CA SER A 190 -14.32 40.53 -24.84
C SER A 190 -14.22 41.62 -23.77
N GLU A 191 -15.32 42.33 -23.50
CA GLU A 191 -15.39 43.35 -22.44
C GLU A 191 -14.98 42.79 -21.07
N THR A 192 -15.30 41.51 -20.80
CA THR A 192 -14.88 40.83 -19.58
C THR A 192 -13.37 40.60 -19.49
N MET A 193 -12.65 40.46 -20.61
CA MET A 193 -11.18 40.31 -20.59
C MET A 193 -10.46 41.64 -20.40
N LYS A 194 -10.99 42.73 -20.96
CA LYS A 194 -10.45 44.08 -20.70
C LYS A 194 -10.57 44.47 -19.23
N ALA A 195 -11.70 44.13 -18.60
CA ALA A 195 -11.89 44.35 -17.17
C ALA A 195 -10.94 43.52 -16.29
N LEU A 196 -10.53 42.34 -16.74
CA LEU A 196 -9.54 41.50 -16.04
C LEU A 196 -8.11 42.00 -16.22
N GLU A 197 -7.74 42.53 -17.39
CA GLU A 197 -6.42 43.14 -17.62
C GLU A 197 -6.19 44.41 -16.80
N GLU A 198 -7.23 45.24 -16.57
CA GLU A 198 -7.13 46.41 -15.70
C GLU A 198 -6.94 46.07 -14.21
N VAL A 199 -7.37 44.89 -13.78
CA VAL A 199 -7.22 44.42 -12.39
C VAL A 199 -5.87 43.72 -12.16
N LEU A 200 -5.25 43.22 -13.23
CA LEU A 200 -3.98 42.49 -13.18
C LEU A 200 -2.75 43.35 -13.53
N ALA A 201 -2.94 44.63 -13.89
CA ALA A 201 -1.88 45.63 -14.08
C ALA A 201 -1.57 46.38 -12.78
#